data_AF-A0A9D6HZY5-F1
#
_entry.id   AF-A0A9D6HZY5-F1
#
_cell.length_a   1.000
_cell.length_b   1.000
_cell.length_c   1.000
_cell.angle_alpha   90.00
_cell.angle_beta   90.00
_cell.angle_gamma   90.00
#
_symmetry.space_group_name_H-M   'P 1'
#
loop_
_entity.id
_entity.type
_entity.pdbx_description
1 polymer ?
#
loop_
_entity_poly.entity_id
_entity_poly.type
_entity_poly.pdbx_seq_one_letter_code
_entity_poly.pdbx_strand_id
1 'polypeptide(L)'
;MWEMIAGLLVALAALALVLEPLALGRPAEPAASGNSDELDLEDPTESDSPKVRALLALREIEFDRATGKLAEEDYVRLKAKYESDAIAAIRAEEQAAKEEARPAADRAEEVIRRAKQQGPRVCPTCGPRPEPNAVYCSSCGRSLVAESAWARCTVCGAALTEGAKFCAECGGAIAA
;
A
#
# COMPACT_ATOMS: atom_id res chain seq x y z
N MET A 1 43.63 30.35 43.29
CA MET A 1 42.72 29.66 44.24
C MET A 1 41.25 29.90 43.91
N TRP A 2 40.85 31.14 43.63
CA TRP A 2 39.47 31.48 43.24
C TRP A 2 38.98 30.78 41.96
N GLU A 3 39.84 30.59 40.96
CA GLU A 3 39.48 29.90 39.71
C GLU A 3 39.10 28.42 39.92
N MET A 4 39.78 27.73 40.85
CA MET A 4 39.45 26.35 41.21
C MET A 4 38.11 26.27 41.95
N ILE A 5 37.80 27.29 42.76
CA ILE A 5 36.54 27.38 43.50
C ILE A 5 35.39 27.66 42.51
N ALA A 6 35.59 28.58 41.56
CA ALA A 6 34.62 28.86 40.52
C ALA A 6 34.34 27.63 39.64
N GLY A 7 35.39 26.90 39.24
CA GLY A 7 35.25 25.66 38.47
C GLY A 7 34.48 24.58 39.23
N LEU A 8 34.76 24.40 40.52
CA LEU A 8 34.07 23.41 41.36
C LEU A 8 32.59 23.76 41.56
N LEU A 9 32.26 25.03 41.75
CA LEU A 9 30.88 25.49 41.91
C LEU A 9 30.05 25.28 40.62
N VAL A 10 30.61 25.56 39.46
CA VAL A 10 29.94 25.32 38.17
C VAL A 10 29.71 23.83 37.95
N ALA A 11 30.71 23.00 38.24
CA ALA A 11 30.59 21.55 38.11
C ALA A 11 29.52 20.96 39.05
N LEU A 12 29.47 21.42 40.30
CA LEU A 12 28.45 20.99 41.26
C LEU A 12 27.04 21.47 40.88
N ALA A 13 26.91 22.70 40.35
CA ALA A 13 25.62 23.20 39.86
C ALA A 13 25.12 22.42 38.63
N ALA A 14 26.00 22.10 37.69
CA ALA A 14 25.66 21.27 36.54
C ALA A 14 25.26 19.85 36.96
N LEU A 15 25.99 19.25 37.90
CA LEU A 15 25.68 17.93 38.44
C LEU A 15 24.34 17.94 39.20
N ALA A 16 24.05 18.99 39.97
CA ALA A 16 22.78 19.15 40.66
C ALA A 16 21.62 19.23 39.65
N LEU A 17 21.72 20.05 38.60
CA LEU A 17 20.69 20.16 37.56
C LEU A 17 20.40 18.83 36.85
N VAL A 18 21.41 17.98 36.66
CA VAL A 18 21.24 16.64 36.05
C VAL A 18 20.60 15.65 37.03
N LEU A 19 20.90 15.76 38.32
CA LEU A 19 20.40 14.84 39.35
C LEU A 19 19.03 15.25 39.94
N GLU A 20 18.67 16.52 39.85
CA GLU A 20 17.39 17.06 40.34
C GLU A 20 16.15 16.39 39.74
N PRO A 21 16.05 16.10 38.42
CA PRO A 21 14.89 15.38 37.86
C PRO A 21 14.84 13.90 38.28
N LEU A 22 15.96 13.30 38.70
CA LEU A 22 15.99 11.93 39.24
C LEU A 22 15.62 11.89 40.73
N ALA A 23 16.03 12.90 41.51
CA ALA A 23 15.88 12.91 42.96
C ALA A 23 14.51 13.43 43.41
N LEU A 24 13.96 14.44 42.73
CA LEU A 24 12.59 14.88 42.92
C LEU A 24 11.76 14.34 41.76
N GLY A 25 11.37 13.07 41.85
CA GLY A 25 10.31 12.53 40.99
C GLY A 25 9.08 13.45 41.10
N ARG A 26 8.94 14.36 40.13
CA ARG A 26 7.87 15.35 40.15
C ARG A 26 6.55 14.59 40.04
N PRO A 27 5.63 14.70 41.03
CA PRO A 27 4.27 14.30 40.79
C PRO A 27 3.73 15.17 39.65
N ALA A 28 3.20 14.50 38.64
CA ALA A 28 2.58 15.12 37.48
C ALA A 28 1.54 16.15 37.94
N GLU A 29 1.76 17.43 37.65
CA GLU A 29 0.69 18.41 37.65
C GLU A 29 0.05 18.42 36.25
N PRO A 30 -1.28 18.24 36.15
CA PRO A 30 -1.98 18.18 34.89
C PRO A 30 -2.28 19.61 34.43
N ALA A 31 -1.52 20.11 33.46
CA ALA A 31 -1.85 21.37 32.81
C ALA A 31 -1.64 21.26 31.29
N ALA A 32 -2.77 20.94 30.64
CA ALA A 32 -3.22 21.50 29.37
C ALA A 32 -2.32 21.38 28.13
N SER A 33 -2.72 20.42 27.28
CA SER A 33 -2.79 20.52 25.82
C SER A 33 -1.56 21.07 25.10
N GLY A 34 -0.57 20.21 24.94
CA GLY A 34 0.28 20.19 23.77
C GLY A 34 0.53 18.72 23.46
N ASN A 35 0.26 18.29 22.23
CA ASN A 35 0.75 17.02 21.71
C ASN A 35 2.25 16.90 22.04
N SER A 36 2.61 16.19 23.10
CA SER A 36 3.76 15.33 23.07
C SER A 36 3.22 14.07 22.40
N ASP A 37 3.44 13.85 21.11
CA ASP A 37 4.72 13.30 20.63
C ASP A 37 5.33 12.43 21.74
N GLU A 38 4.53 11.44 22.16
CA GLU A 38 5.02 10.13 22.53
C GLU A 38 6.07 9.80 21.48
N LEU A 39 7.33 9.79 21.88
CA LEU A 39 8.39 9.22 21.07
C LEU A 39 8.04 7.74 20.93
N ASP A 40 7.20 7.43 19.94
CA ASP A 40 7.23 6.19 19.21
C ASP A 40 8.62 6.12 18.59
N LEU A 41 9.60 5.76 19.43
CA LEU A 41 10.75 5.01 18.99
C LEU A 41 10.17 3.68 18.51
N GLU A 42 9.55 3.69 17.32
CA GLU A 42 9.24 2.48 16.59
C GLU A 42 10.55 1.72 16.53
N ASP A 43 10.66 0.67 17.33
CA ASP A 43 11.79 -0.23 17.25
C ASP A 43 11.83 -0.66 15.77
N PRO A 44 12.89 -0.33 15.02
CA PRO A 44 12.94 -0.65 13.60
C PRO A 44 12.86 -2.16 13.34
N THR A 45 12.92 -2.99 14.40
CA THR A 45 12.66 -4.44 14.35
C THR A 45 11.19 -4.84 14.47
N GLU A 46 10.28 -3.96 14.94
CA GLU A 46 8.83 -4.21 15.08
C GLU A 46 7.98 -3.58 13.96
N SER A 47 8.57 -2.78 13.07
CA SER A 47 7.84 -2.26 11.91
C SER A 47 7.41 -3.40 10.98
N ASP A 48 6.10 -3.59 10.82
CA ASP A 48 5.49 -4.57 9.91
C ASP A 48 5.72 -4.26 8.41
N SER A 49 6.55 -3.25 8.09
CA SER A 49 6.86 -2.88 6.72
C SER A 49 7.49 -4.06 5.95
N PRO A 50 7.08 -4.31 4.69
CA PRO A 50 7.67 -5.38 3.87
C PRO A 50 9.19 -5.27 3.76
N LYS A 51 9.73 -4.04 3.72
CA LYS A 51 11.17 -3.78 3.70
C LYS A 51 11.86 -4.27 4.96
N VAL A 52 11.34 -3.92 6.14
CA VAL A 52 11.95 -4.33 7.42
C VAL A 52 11.95 -5.84 7.55
N ARG A 53 10.86 -6.51 7.19
CA ARG A 53 10.77 -7.98 7.20
C ARG A 53 11.82 -8.64 6.32
N ALA A 54 12.03 -8.13 5.10
CA ALA A 54 13.03 -8.68 4.19
C ALA A 54 14.48 -8.46 4.69
N LEU A 55 14.76 -7.30 5.30
CA LEU A 55 16.06 -7.01 5.89
C LEU A 55 16.35 -7.85 7.14
N LEU A 56 15.33 -8.07 7.99
CA LEU A 56 15.46 -8.91 9.17
C LEU A 56 15.74 -10.37 8.77
N ALA A 57 15.08 -10.88 7.73
CA ALA A 57 15.35 -12.22 7.19
C ALA A 57 16.80 -12.38 6.71
N LEU A 58 17.37 -11.37 6.06
CA LEU A 58 18.80 -11.36 5.67
C LEU A 58 19.71 -11.45 6.89
N ARG A 59 19.43 -10.65 7.93
CA ARG A 59 20.19 -10.66 9.18
C ARG A 59 20.11 -12.03 9.89
N GLU A 60 18.94 -12.65 9.88
CA GLU A 60 18.71 -13.96 10.50
C GLU A 60 19.54 -15.06 9.81
N ILE A 61 19.52 -15.14 8.47
CA ILE A 61 20.30 -16.15 7.76
C ILE A 61 21.82 -15.94 7.87
N GLU A 62 22.28 -14.68 8.00
CA GLU A 62 23.70 -14.38 8.23
C GLU A 62 24.15 -14.85 9.62
N PHE A 63 23.28 -14.67 10.62
CA PHE A 63 23.51 -15.18 11.96
C PHE A 63 23.52 -16.71 11.98
N ASP A 64 22.59 -17.37 11.28
CA ASP A 64 22.53 -18.83 11.20
C ASP A 64 23.75 -19.42 10.49
N ARG A 65 24.27 -18.75 9.45
CA ARG A 65 25.56 -19.11 8.84
C ARG A 65 26.71 -18.95 9.82
N ALA A 66 26.79 -17.81 10.54
CA ALA A 66 27.86 -17.54 11.49
C ALA A 66 27.88 -18.53 12.67
N THR A 67 26.69 -19.02 13.07
CA THR A 67 26.54 -20.05 14.11
C THR A 67 26.68 -21.48 13.59
N GLY A 68 26.88 -21.66 12.28
CA GLY A 68 27.03 -22.98 11.65
C GLY A 68 25.74 -23.78 11.54
N LYS A 69 24.57 -23.15 11.73
CA LYS A 69 23.26 -23.79 11.54
C LYS A 69 22.89 -23.95 10.06
N LEU A 70 23.50 -23.15 9.19
CA LEU A 70 23.22 -23.12 7.76
C LEU A 70 24.47 -23.47 6.96
N ALA A 71 24.34 -24.39 6.01
CA ALA A 71 25.40 -24.74 5.08
C ALA A 71 25.64 -23.61 4.05
N GLU A 72 26.87 -23.49 3.55
CA GLU A 72 27.26 -22.41 2.62
C GLU A 72 26.40 -22.41 1.34
N GLU A 73 26.09 -23.59 0.81
CA GLU A 73 25.27 -23.76 -0.40
C GLU A 73 23.84 -23.23 -0.21
N ASP A 74 23.23 -23.54 0.94
CA ASP A 74 21.89 -23.07 1.29
C ASP A 74 21.88 -21.58 1.61
N TYR A 75 22.93 -21.07 2.26
CA TYR A 75 23.12 -19.64 2.52
C TYR A 75 23.14 -18.85 1.21
N VAL A 76 23.91 -19.25 0.21
CA VAL A 76 23.99 -18.53 -1.08
C VAL A 76 22.61 -18.47 -1.76
N ARG A 77 21.87 -19.59 -1.75
CA ARG A 77 20.53 -19.66 -2.34
C ARG A 77 19.53 -18.77 -1.60
N LEU A 78 19.49 -18.84 -0.26
CA LEU A 78 18.57 -18.06 0.57
C LEU A 78 18.91 -16.57 0.53
N LYS A 79 20.19 -16.21 0.57
CA LYS A 79 20.65 -14.83 0.44
C LYS A 79 20.19 -14.20 -0.87
N ALA A 80 20.43 -14.85 -2.00
CA ALA A 80 20.02 -14.33 -3.30
C ALA A 80 18.49 -14.07 -3.37
N LYS A 81 17.70 -14.96 -2.77
CA LYS A 81 16.24 -14.79 -2.68
C LYS A 81 15.88 -13.56 -1.82
N TYR A 82 16.35 -13.50 -0.58
CA TYR A 82 15.99 -12.41 0.33
C TYR A 82 16.55 -11.05 -0.10
N GLU A 83 17.69 -11.00 -0.80
CA GLU A 83 18.17 -9.77 -1.44
C GLU A 83 17.21 -9.29 -2.53
N SER A 84 16.71 -10.20 -3.37
CA SER A 84 15.72 -9.86 -4.39
C SER A 84 14.41 -9.37 -3.77
N ASP A 85 13.97 -10.00 -2.68
CA ASP A 85 12.76 -9.62 -1.94
C ASP A 85 12.94 -8.24 -1.27
N ALA A 86 14.10 -7.98 -0.66
CA ALA A 86 14.40 -6.69 -0.01
C ALA A 86 14.44 -5.54 -1.03
N ILE A 87 15.09 -5.74 -2.18
CA ILE A 87 15.13 -4.75 -3.25
C ILE A 87 13.73 -4.49 -3.79
N ALA A 88 12.92 -5.53 -3.98
CA ALA A 88 11.54 -5.40 -4.43
C ALA A 88 10.69 -4.59 -3.43
N ALA A 89 10.81 -4.87 -2.13
CA ALA A 89 10.10 -4.16 -1.08
C ALA A 89 10.50 -2.68 -1.01
N ILE A 90 11.80 -2.36 -1.06
CA ILE A 90 12.30 -0.98 -1.06
C ILE A 90 11.71 -0.20 -2.25
N ARG A 91 11.75 -0.79 -3.45
CA ARG A 91 11.22 -0.14 -4.66
C ARG A 91 9.71 0.07 -4.59
N ALA A 92 8.98 -0.90 -4.03
CA ALA A 92 7.53 -0.80 -3.87
C ALA A 92 7.16 0.36 -2.93
N GLU A 93 7.86 0.49 -1.79
CA GLU A 93 7.66 1.59 -0.84
C GLU A 93 8.04 2.94 -1.46
N GLU A 94 9.17 3.03 -2.17
CA GLU A 94 9.54 4.26 -2.89
C GLU A 94 8.51 4.65 -3.96
N GLN A 95 7.94 3.67 -4.65
CA GLN A 95 6.95 3.91 -5.69
C GLN A 95 5.60 4.32 -5.09
N ALA A 96 5.20 3.72 -3.96
CA ALA A 96 4.04 4.15 -3.20
C ALA A 96 4.20 5.61 -2.72
N ALA A 97 5.35 5.94 -2.12
CA ALA A 97 5.67 7.31 -1.70
C ALA A 97 5.65 8.31 -2.88
N LYS A 98 6.18 7.92 -4.05
CA LYS A 98 6.12 8.74 -5.28
C LYS A 98 4.69 8.92 -5.80
N GLU A 99 3.85 7.90 -5.71
CA GLU A 99 2.45 7.98 -6.15
C GLU A 99 1.62 8.85 -5.20
N GLU A 100 1.87 8.78 -3.90
CA GLU A 100 1.27 9.64 -2.89
C GLU A 100 1.70 11.09 -3.05
N ALA A 101 3.00 11.34 -3.31
CA ALA A 101 3.54 12.65 -3.59
C ALA A 101 3.09 13.23 -4.95
N ARG A 102 2.50 12.41 -5.83
CA ARG A 102 2.09 12.86 -7.17
C ARG A 102 0.92 13.85 -7.07
N PRO A 103 1.05 15.05 -7.68
CA PRO A 103 -0.01 16.06 -7.64
C PRO A 103 -1.35 15.48 -8.07
N ALA A 104 -2.42 15.85 -7.36
CA ALA A 104 -3.76 15.40 -7.71
C ALA A 104 -4.16 15.81 -9.14
N ALA A 105 -3.66 16.96 -9.61
CA ALA A 105 -3.84 17.45 -10.98
C ALA A 105 -3.30 16.45 -12.02
N ASP A 106 -2.05 16.01 -11.87
CA ASP A 106 -1.41 15.06 -12.79
C ASP A 106 -2.11 13.70 -12.81
N ARG A 107 -2.62 13.25 -11.65
CA ARG A 107 -3.44 12.03 -11.56
C ARG A 107 -4.78 12.18 -12.29
N ALA A 108 -5.46 13.31 -12.12
CA ALA A 108 -6.72 13.59 -12.80
C ALA A 108 -6.53 13.72 -14.33
N GLU A 109 -5.45 14.37 -14.77
CA GLU A 109 -5.13 14.53 -16.18
C GLU A 109 -4.89 13.18 -16.87
N GLU A 110 -4.17 12.26 -16.23
CA GLU A 110 -3.95 10.90 -16.76
C GLU A 110 -5.26 10.14 -16.95
N VAL A 111 -6.18 10.21 -15.98
CA VAL A 111 -7.51 9.57 -16.06
C VAL A 111 -8.32 10.15 -17.21
N ILE A 112 -8.35 11.48 -17.35
CA ILE A 112 -9.06 12.17 -18.43
C ILE A 112 -8.46 11.77 -19.79
N ARG A 113 -7.14 11.70 -19.90
CA ARG A 113 -6.44 11.30 -21.13
C ARG A 113 -6.81 9.88 -21.55
N ARG A 114 -6.81 8.93 -20.61
CA ARG A 114 -7.24 7.54 -20.86
C ARG A 114 -8.70 7.48 -21.29
N ALA A 115 -9.59 8.23 -20.65
CA ALA A 115 -10.99 8.28 -21.04
C ALA A 115 -11.18 8.85 -22.46
N LYS A 116 -10.40 9.87 -22.84
CA LYS A 116 -10.41 10.43 -24.21
C LYS A 116 -9.95 9.42 -25.26
N GLN A 117 -8.96 8.58 -24.95
CA GLN A 117 -8.46 7.54 -25.88
C GLN A 117 -9.50 6.45 -26.18
N GLN A 118 -10.44 6.18 -25.26
CA GLN A 118 -11.47 5.16 -25.46
C GLN A 118 -12.56 5.59 -26.45
N GLY A 119 -12.67 6.89 -26.75
CA GLY A 119 -13.66 7.43 -27.68
C GLY A 119 -15.11 7.33 -27.20
N PRO A 120 -16.05 8.02 -27.86
CA PRO A 120 -17.47 7.94 -27.53
C PRO A 120 -18.06 6.57 -27.90
N ARG A 121 -18.89 6.00 -27.02
CA ARG A 121 -19.68 4.79 -27.35
C ARG A 121 -20.71 5.15 -28.42
N VAL A 122 -20.95 4.28 -29.40
CA VAL A 122 -21.94 4.55 -30.45
C VAL A 122 -23.16 3.64 -30.27
N CYS A 123 -24.33 4.24 -30.10
CA CYS A 123 -25.58 3.51 -30.13
C CYS A 123 -25.97 3.24 -31.59
N PRO A 124 -26.31 2.00 -31.97
CA PRO A 124 -26.73 1.69 -33.34
C PRO A 124 -28.05 2.37 -33.72
N THR A 125 -28.90 2.68 -32.73
CA THR A 125 -30.22 3.30 -32.97
C THR A 125 -30.17 4.82 -32.91
N CYS A 126 -29.45 5.38 -31.92
CA CYS A 126 -29.51 6.80 -31.62
C CYS A 126 -28.21 7.55 -31.97
N GLY A 127 -27.16 6.86 -32.42
CA GLY A 127 -25.86 7.44 -32.74
C GLY A 127 -24.93 7.65 -31.52
N PRO A 128 -23.87 8.46 -31.67
CA PRO A 128 -22.80 8.59 -30.68
C PRO A 128 -23.29 9.07 -29.30
N ARG A 129 -22.70 8.53 -28.24
CA ARG A 129 -22.90 8.93 -26.84
C ARG A 129 -21.68 9.72 -26.35
N PRO A 130 -21.89 10.85 -25.65
CA PRO A 130 -20.80 11.64 -25.10
C PRO A 130 -20.01 10.92 -24.00
N GLU A 131 -20.64 9.93 -23.36
CA GLU A 131 -20.05 9.17 -22.27
C GLU A 131 -19.21 7.99 -22.81
N PRO A 132 -17.88 8.00 -22.63
CA PRO A 132 -16.99 6.94 -23.15
C PRO A 132 -17.17 5.60 -22.42
N ASN A 133 -17.69 5.64 -21.19
CA ASN A 133 -17.91 4.47 -20.34
C ASN A 133 -19.39 4.11 -20.21
N ALA A 134 -20.27 4.64 -21.08
CA ALA A 134 -21.69 4.34 -21.03
C ALA A 134 -21.96 2.84 -21.26
N VAL A 135 -22.53 2.18 -20.25
CA VAL A 135 -23.01 0.80 -20.34
C VAL A 135 -24.34 0.74 -21.09
N TYR A 136 -25.17 1.79 -20.97
CA TYR A 136 -26.48 1.91 -21.62
C TYR A 136 -26.60 3.25 -22.36
N CYS A 137 -27.45 3.28 -23.37
CA CYS A 137 -27.77 4.49 -24.11
C CYS A 137 -28.69 5.40 -23.28
N SER A 138 -28.23 6.59 -22.94
CA SER A 138 -29.01 7.59 -22.19
C SER A 138 -30.31 8.05 -22.87
N SER A 139 -30.48 7.80 -24.18
CA SER A 139 -31.67 8.22 -24.93
C SER A 139 -32.69 7.10 -25.13
N CYS A 140 -32.26 5.85 -25.32
CA CYS A 140 -33.16 4.73 -25.63
C CYS A 140 -33.03 3.53 -24.69
N GLY A 141 -32.14 3.60 -23.69
CA GLY A 141 -31.93 2.55 -22.69
C GLY A 141 -31.20 1.30 -23.18
N ARG A 142 -30.88 1.18 -24.48
CA ARG A 142 -30.20 0.00 -25.04
C ARG A 142 -28.78 -0.15 -24.51
N SER A 143 -28.37 -1.38 -24.18
CA SER A 143 -26.99 -1.70 -23.80
C SER A 143 -26.00 -1.34 -24.93
N LEU A 144 -24.87 -0.74 -24.55
CA LEU A 144 -23.77 -0.31 -25.43
C LEU A 144 -22.48 -1.11 -25.19
N VAL A 145 -22.46 -1.94 -24.16
CA VAL A 145 -21.43 -2.95 -23.96
C VAL A 145 -21.77 -4.14 -24.84
N ALA A 146 -20.94 -4.39 -25.85
CA ALA A 146 -21.10 -5.55 -26.72
C ALA A 146 -20.41 -6.76 -26.09
N GLU A 147 -21.15 -7.57 -25.34
CA GLU A 147 -20.72 -8.87 -24.78
C GLU A 147 -22.00 -9.71 -24.58
N SER A 148 -22.59 -10.41 -25.55
CA SER A 148 -22.02 -11.49 -26.37
C SER A 148 -22.84 -11.62 -27.67
N ALA A 149 -22.18 -11.94 -28.76
CA ALA A 149 -22.85 -12.50 -29.93
C ALA A 149 -23.54 -13.79 -29.49
N TRP A 150 -24.88 -13.76 -29.39
CA TRP A 150 -25.77 -14.91 -29.19
C TRP A 150 -25.11 -16.10 -28.48
N ALA A 151 -24.87 -15.97 -27.17
CA ALA A 151 -24.44 -17.13 -26.37
C ALA A 151 -25.45 -18.27 -26.60
N ARG A 152 -24.96 -19.48 -26.87
CA ARG A 152 -25.81 -20.67 -26.96
C ARG A 152 -25.80 -21.37 -25.63
N CYS A 153 -26.94 -21.93 -25.24
CA CYS A 153 -27.02 -22.75 -24.05
C CYS A 153 -26.05 -23.93 -24.18
N THR A 154 -25.16 -24.11 -23.20
CA THR A 154 -24.22 -25.25 -23.18
C THR A 154 -24.91 -26.60 -22.96
N VAL A 155 -26.16 -26.58 -22.48
CA VAL A 155 -26.97 -27.77 -22.22
C VAL A 155 -27.79 -28.20 -23.45
N CYS A 156 -28.46 -27.27 -24.13
CA CYS A 156 -29.37 -27.62 -25.25
C CYS A 156 -29.06 -26.93 -26.58
N GLY A 157 -28.09 -26.02 -26.63
CA GLY A 157 -27.69 -25.31 -27.86
C GLY A 157 -28.62 -24.17 -28.31
N ALA A 158 -29.73 -23.91 -27.62
CA ALA A 158 -30.64 -22.83 -27.94
C ALA A 158 -29.96 -21.45 -27.81
N ALA A 159 -30.38 -20.49 -28.64
CA ALA A 159 -29.89 -19.11 -28.55
C ALA A 159 -30.39 -18.46 -27.26
N LEU A 160 -29.47 -17.88 -26.49
CA LEU A 160 -29.78 -17.19 -25.25
C LEU A 160 -30.11 -15.73 -25.53
N THR A 161 -31.09 -15.21 -24.79
CA THR A 161 -31.43 -13.80 -24.80
C THR A 161 -30.41 -13.01 -23.96
N GLU A 162 -30.21 -11.74 -24.32
CA GLU A 162 -29.26 -10.84 -23.64
C GLU A 162 -29.56 -10.79 -22.13
N GLY A 163 -28.56 -11.12 -21.30
CA GLY A 163 -28.69 -11.09 -19.84
C GLY A 163 -29.53 -12.20 -19.20
N ALA A 164 -29.87 -13.27 -19.94
CA ALA A 164 -30.55 -14.42 -19.36
C ALA A 164 -29.70 -15.08 -18.25
N LYS A 165 -30.34 -15.48 -17.14
CA LYS A 165 -29.72 -16.29 -16.07
C LYS A 165 -30.00 -17.79 -16.23
N PHE A 166 -31.05 -18.12 -17.00
CA PHE A 166 -31.50 -19.47 -17.29
C PHE A 166 -31.93 -19.56 -18.76
N CYS A 167 -31.80 -20.74 -19.36
CA CYS A 167 -32.27 -21.01 -20.72
C CYS A 167 -33.80 -21.10 -20.75
N ALA A 168 -34.45 -20.32 -21.63
CA ALA A 168 -35.91 -20.34 -21.78
C ALA A 168 -36.47 -21.65 -22.35
N GLU A 169 -35.65 -22.42 -23.08
CA GLU A 169 -36.06 -23.67 -23.72
C GLU A 169 -35.88 -24.90 -22.81
N CYS A 170 -34.78 -24.98 -22.06
CA CYS A 170 -34.45 -26.17 -21.26
C CYS A 170 -34.38 -25.93 -19.75
N GLY A 171 -34.47 -24.66 -19.29
CA GLY A 171 -34.36 -24.30 -17.88
C GLY A 171 -32.95 -24.37 -17.28
N GLY A 172 -31.93 -24.75 -18.06
CA GLY A 172 -30.55 -24.85 -17.60
C GLY A 172 -29.98 -23.49 -17.16
N ALA A 173 -29.29 -23.45 -16.02
CA ALA A 173 -28.59 -22.26 -15.55
C ALA A 173 -27.41 -21.94 -16.47
N ILE A 174 -27.23 -20.66 -16.78
CA ILE A 174 -26.12 -20.15 -17.60
C ILE A 174 -25.29 -19.23 -16.71
N ALA A 175 -24.03 -19.62 -16.49
CA ALA A 175 -23.11 -18.83 -15.67
C ALA A 175 -22.82 -17.51 -16.39
N ALA A 176 -23.01 -16.40 -15.67
CA ALA A 176 -22.59 -15.08 -16.07
C ALA A 176 -21.06 -14.96 -16.04
#